data_AF-A0A512CHX7-F1
#
_entry.id   AF-A0A512CHX7-F1
#
_cell.length_a   1.000
_cell.length_b   1.000
_cell.length_c   1.000
_cell.angle_alpha   90.00
_cell.angle_beta   90.00
_cell.angle_gamma   90.00
#
_symmetry.space_group_name_H-M   'P 1'
#
loop_
_entity.id
_entity.type
_entity.pdbx_description
1 polymer ?
#
loop_
_entity_poly.entity_id
_entity_poly.type
_entity_poly.pdbx_seq_one_letter_code
_entity_poly.pdbx_strand_id
1 'polypeptide(L)'
;MPPFWDEKNKVFYRFSFEENEKKTKVYLTAYDGELNQIGESLVPQLIKKPAKHFAKDGQIWIYENINDEMGFVRLKMKIID
;
A
#
# COMPACT_ATOMS: atom_id res chain seq x y z
N MET A 1 7.73 4.58 3.80
CA MET A 1 7.89 5.20 2.46
C MET A 1 7.17 6.55 2.44
N PRO A 2 7.37 7.43 1.44
CA PRO A 2 6.53 8.62 1.26
C PRO A 2 5.05 8.23 1.07
N PRO A 3 4.09 9.07 1.51
CA PRO A 3 2.70 8.85 1.21
C PRO A 3 2.41 9.06 -0.29
N PHE A 4 1.36 8.41 -0.80
CA PHE A 4 0.88 8.52 -2.17
C PHE A 4 -0.63 8.71 -2.19
N TRP A 5 -1.11 9.52 -3.13
CA TRP A 5 -2.50 10.01 -3.14
C TRP A 5 -3.43 9.09 -3.92
N ASP A 6 -4.57 8.72 -3.31
CA ASP A 6 -5.70 8.09 -3.99
C ASP A 6 -6.77 9.14 -4.30
N GLU A 7 -6.80 9.57 -5.56
CA GLU A 7 -7.74 10.58 -6.05
C GLU A 7 -9.22 10.18 -5.86
N LYS A 8 -9.54 8.89 -5.92
CA LYS A 8 -10.92 8.40 -5.83
C LYS A 8 -11.41 8.36 -4.38
N ASN A 9 -10.56 7.87 -3.48
CA ASN A 9 -10.90 7.75 -2.06
C ASN A 9 -10.59 9.01 -1.25
N LYS A 10 -9.88 9.99 -1.85
CA LYS A 10 -9.47 11.25 -1.22
C LYS A 10 -8.63 11.05 0.05
N VAL A 11 -7.71 10.09 -0.01
CA VAL A 11 -6.81 9.74 1.09
C VAL A 11 -5.38 9.60 0.60
N PHE A 12 -4.43 9.87 1.50
CA PHE A 12 -3.06 9.45 1.32
C PHE A 12 -2.87 8.06 1.91
N TYR A 13 -2.27 7.17 1.13
CA TYR A 13 -1.79 5.89 1.62
C TYR A 13 -0.29 5.94 1.88
N ARG A 14 0.18 5.19 2.86
CA ARG A 14 1.61 5.06 3.15
C ARG A 14 1.94 3.64 3.55
N PHE A 15 2.92 3.05 2.87
CA PHE A 15 3.52 1.81 3.33
C PHE A 15 4.59 2.08 4.40
N SER A 16 4.52 1.32 5.49
CA SER A 16 5.56 1.17 6.50
C SER A 16 5.90 -0.31 6.65
N PHE A 17 7.07 -0.61 7.21
CA PHE A 17 7.53 -1.99 7.35
C PHE A 17 8.37 -2.16 8.61
N GLU A 18 8.21 -3.34 9.22
CA GLU A 18 9.04 -3.85 10.30
C GLU A 18 9.79 -5.06 9.72
N GLU A 19 11.12 -5.01 9.73
CA GLU A 19 11.95 -6.05 9.14
C GLU A 19 12.83 -6.67 10.21
N ASN A 20 12.83 -8.00 10.24
CA ASN A 20 13.79 -8.79 11.00
C ASN A 20 14.51 -9.78 10.06
N GLU A 21 15.47 -10.53 10.59
CA GLU A 21 16.30 -11.47 9.81
C GLU A 21 15.50 -12.52 9.01
N LYS A 22 14.23 -12.78 9.37
CA LYS A 22 13.42 -13.86 8.77
C LYS A 22 12.17 -13.38 8.04
N LYS A 23 11.68 -12.16 8.30
CA LYS A 23 10.38 -11.70 7.82
C LYS A 23 10.28 -10.18 7.76
N THR A 24 9.63 -9.69 6.70
CA THR A 24 9.12 -8.32 6.62
C THR A 24 7.62 -8.34 6.95
N LYS A 25 7.19 -7.53 7.92
CA LYS A 25 5.77 -7.18 8.09
C LYS A 25 5.53 -5.85 7.39
N VAL A 26 4.51 -5.80 6.54
CA VAL A 26 4.13 -4.57 5.82
C VAL A 26 2.82 -4.05 6.39
N TYR A 27 2.80 -2.77 6.73
CA TYR A 27 1.60 -2.08 7.16
C TYR A 27 1.24 -1.01 6.11
N LEU A 28 -0.06 -0.76 5.99
CA LEU A 28 -0.63 0.28 5.15
C LEU A 28 -1.42 1.23 6.04
N THR A 29 -0.96 2.46 6.13
CA THR A 29 -1.62 3.53 6.86
C THR A 29 -2.39 4.41 5.88
N ALA A 30 -3.61 4.82 6.25
CA ALA A 30 -4.40 5.81 5.52
C ALA A 30 -4.42 7.13 6.31
N TYR A 31 -4.29 8.23 5.59
CA TYR A 31 -4.40 9.59 6.12
C TYR A 31 -5.44 10.38 5.31
N ASP A 32 -6.11 11.33 5.95
CA ASP A 32 -6.97 12.29 5.25
C ASP A 32 -6.14 13.32 4.45
N GLY A 33 -6.81 14.28 3.81
CA GLY A 33 -6.17 15.34 3.02
C GLY A 33 -5.29 16.31 3.82
N GLU A 34 -5.43 16.34 5.15
CA GLU A 34 -4.63 17.16 6.07
C GLU A 34 -3.50 16.35 6.72
N LEU A 35 -3.30 15.10 6.29
CA LEU A 35 -2.33 14.15 6.83
C LEU A 35 -2.62 13.71 8.28
N ASN A 36 -3.86 13.79 8.73
CA ASN A 36 -4.28 13.13 9.97
C ASN A 36 -4.46 11.63 9.70
N GLN A 37 -3.95 10.78 10.60
CA GLN A 37 -4.09 9.33 10.45
C GLN A 37 -5.52 8.90 10.73
N ILE A 38 -6.13 8.19 9.80
CA ILE A 38 -7.53 7.72 9.89
C ILE A 38 -7.63 6.20 10.00
N GLY A 39 -6.55 5.47 9.77
CA GLY A 39 -6.51 4.02 9.97
C GLY A 39 -5.19 3.38 9.57
N GLU A 40 -4.96 2.17 10.07
CA GLU A 40 -3.80 1.36 9.71
C GLU A 40 -4.19 -0.13 9.69
N SER A 41 -3.59 -0.89 8.78
CA SER A 41 -3.76 -2.33 8.75
C SER A 41 -2.46 -3.04 8.38
N LEU A 42 -2.26 -4.23 8.96
CA LEU A 42 -1.25 -5.18 8.49
C LEU A 42 -1.69 -5.74 7.14
N VAL A 43 -0.77 -5.81 6.18
CA VAL A 43 -1.00 -6.37 4.85
C VAL A 43 -0.26 -7.72 4.75
N PRO A 44 -0.83 -8.82 5.28
CA PRO A 44 -0.11 -10.09 5.42
C PRO A 44 0.23 -10.75 4.07
N GLN A 45 -0.39 -10.31 2.97
CA GLN A 45 -0.13 -10.82 1.63
C GLN A 45 1.21 -10.27 1.07
N LEU A 46 1.68 -9.14 1.60
CA LEU A 46 2.96 -8.55 1.21
C LEU A 46 4.06 -9.07 2.14
N ILE A 47 4.83 -10.03 1.64
CA ILE A 47 5.97 -10.63 2.35
C ILE A 47 7.32 -9.94 2.07
N LYS A 48 7.30 -8.90 1.22
CA LYS A 48 8.45 -8.07 0.86
C LYS A 48 8.03 -6.61 0.80
N LYS A 49 9.00 -5.70 0.92
CA LYS A 49 8.74 -4.25 0.79
C LYS A 49 8.16 -3.96 -0.60
N PRO A 50 7.03 -3.24 -0.70
CA PRO A 50 6.50 -2.82 -1.99
C PRO A 50 7.52 -1.93 -2.70
N ALA A 51 7.77 -2.21 -3.98
CA ALA A 51 8.67 -1.42 -4.80
C ALA A 51 7.93 -0.19 -5.38
N LYS A 52 7.85 -0.08 -6.71
CA LYS A 52 7.11 1.00 -7.39
C LYS A 52 5.61 0.77 -7.20
N HIS A 53 4.93 1.75 -6.63
CA HIS A 53 3.50 1.66 -6.36
C HIS A 53 2.81 3.03 -6.50
N PHE A 54 1.50 2.99 -6.74
CA PHE A 54 0.65 4.17 -6.82
C PHE A 54 -0.81 3.79 -6.55
N ALA A 55 -1.65 4.78 -6.24
CA ALA A 55 -3.09 4.58 -6.17
C ALA A 55 -3.74 5.02 -7.49
N LYS A 56 -4.70 4.22 -7.97
CA LYS A 56 -5.50 4.50 -9.15
C LYS A 56 -6.83 3.75 -9.08
N ASP A 57 -7.91 4.43 -9.43
CA ASP A 57 -9.27 3.89 -9.46
C ASP A 57 -9.76 3.32 -8.11
N GLY A 58 -9.27 3.87 -6.99
CA GLY A 58 -9.61 3.44 -5.63
C GLY A 58 -8.88 2.17 -5.19
N GLN A 59 -7.80 1.81 -5.89
CA GLN A 59 -6.97 0.64 -5.62
C GLN A 59 -5.51 1.03 -5.56
N ILE A 60 -4.72 0.23 -4.86
CA ILE A 60 -3.27 0.37 -4.79
C ILE A 60 -2.67 -0.61 -5.78
N TRP A 61 -1.86 -0.10 -6.69
CA TRP A 61 -1.16 -0.86 -7.72
C TRP A 61 0.31 -0.95 -7.34
N ILE A 62 0.83 -2.17 -7.26
CA ILE A 62 2.23 -2.45 -6.92
C ILE A 62 2.83 -3.17 -8.12
N TYR A 63 3.83 -2.55 -8.75
CA TYR A 63 4.55 -3.12 -9.87
C TYR A 63 5.33 -4.37 -9.45
N GLU A 64 5.28 -5.39 -10.30
CA GLU A 64 6.10 -6.59 -10.23
C GLU A 64 6.68 -6.88 -11.62
N ASN A 65 7.95 -7.26 -11.67
CA ASN A 65 8.54 -7.86 -12.87
C ASN A 65 8.45 -9.37 -12.70
N ILE A 66 7.77 -10.04 -13.62
CA ILE A 66 7.57 -11.50 -13.60
C ILE A 66 8.09 -12.03 -14.92
N ASN A 67 9.29 -12.64 -14.93
CA ASN A 67 9.90 -13.21 -16.13
C ASN A 67 9.93 -12.22 -17.32
N ASP A 68 10.39 -10.99 -17.07
CA ASP A 68 10.42 -9.88 -18.04
C ASP A 68 9.04 -9.36 -18.50
N GLU A 69 7.94 -9.89 -17.95
CA GLU A 69 6.62 -9.32 -18.12
C GLU A 69 6.31 -8.30 -17.02
N MET A 70 5.64 -7.21 -17.42
CA MET A 70 5.15 -6.19 -16.50
C MET A 70 3.84 -6.66 -15.85
N GLY A 71 3.88 -6.90 -14.55
CA GLY A 71 2.72 -7.27 -13.74
C GLY A 71 2.38 -6.23 -12.67
N PHE A 72 1.16 -6.33 -12.14
CA PHE A 72 0.73 -5.55 -10.99
C PHE A 72 -0.02 -6.40 -9.98
N VAL A 73 0.38 -6.31 -8.71
CA VAL A 73 -0.47 -6.72 -7.59
C VAL A 73 -1.42 -5.55 -7.28
N ARG A 74 -2.71 -5.87 -7.14
CA ARG A 74 -3.74 -4.88 -6.78
C ARG A 74 -4.26 -5.16 -5.38
N LEU A 75 -4.23 -4.14 -4.54
CA LEU A 75 -4.86 -4.16 -3.23
C LEU A 75 -6.07 -3.23 -3.25
N LYS A 76 -7.18 -3.73 -2.70
CA LYS A 76 -8.39 -2.93 -2.46
C LYS A 76 -8.62 -2.86 -0.96
N MET A 77 -8.63 -1.64 -0.44
CA MET A 77 -9.06 -1.37 0.92
C MET A 77 -10.57 -1.57 1.01
N LYS A 78 -11.02 -2.34 2.00
CA LYS A 78 -12.43 -2.40 2.38
C LYS A 78 -12.58 -1.68 3.71
N ILE A 79 -13.30 -0.56 3.70
CA ILE A 79 -13.78 0.06 4.93
C ILE A 79 -14.92 -0.81 5.44
N ILE A 80 -14.85 -1.20 6.71
CA ILE A 80 -15.91 -1.93 7.38
C ILE A 80 -16.61 -0.91 8.27
N ASP A 81 -17.90 -0.69 8.03
CA ASP A 81 -18.79 0.15 8.85
C ASP A 81 -19.15 -0.55 10.17
#